data_AF-A0A0J8VQ20-F1
#
_entry.id   AF-A0A0J8VQ20-F1
#
_cell.length_a   1.000
_cell.length_b   1.000
_cell.length_c   1.000
_cell.angle_alpha   90.00
_cell.angle_beta   90.00
_cell.angle_gamma   90.00
#
_symmetry.space_group_name_H-M   'P 1'
#
loop_
_entity.id
_entity.type
_entity.pdbx_description
1 polymer ?
#
loop_
_entity_poly.entity_id
_entity_poly.type
_entity_poly.pdbx_seq_one_letter_code
_entity_poly.pdbx_strand_id
1 'polypeptide(L)'
;MSVLKPDWAPGFGAIYTWFAMDRPGRIAFMLNNCFGDLPEALLRIDNVEALLDSMSEFVWEESPDYSTYPADKGGDFTVDLFSAWRFRDNLNKEYIINKLKNEWSESGKYSDANLAINKGLFIYWGVEGSSPGQDYPFGYEGETKMGDYFRYIVPTKFASIDDFPPALRSGIAVSRTLDFMVDRVLDNDKINDYFPAVFSPD
;
A
#
# COMPACT_ATOMS: atom_id res chain seq x y z
N MET A 1 -23.07 6.20 5.52
CA MET A 1 -22.34 7.43 5.86
C MET A 1 -20.90 7.02 5.97
N SER A 2 -19.99 7.69 5.26
CA SER A 2 -18.58 7.32 5.32
C SER A 2 -18.01 7.63 6.71
N VAL A 3 -17.17 6.73 7.22
CA VAL A 3 -16.50 6.89 8.53
C VAL A 3 -15.18 7.66 8.36
N LEU A 4 -14.64 7.70 7.14
CA LEU A 4 -13.43 8.44 6.79
C LEU A 4 -13.75 9.93 6.60
N LYS A 5 -13.21 10.74 7.51
CA LYS A 5 -13.35 12.21 7.59
C LYS A 5 -12.13 12.78 8.31
N PRO A 6 -11.88 14.10 8.31
CA PRO A 6 -10.62 14.67 8.81
C PRO A 6 -10.28 14.38 10.29
N ASP A 7 -11.26 14.05 11.14
CA ASP A 7 -11.07 13.65 12.54
C ASP A 7 -11.01 12.12 12.74
N TRP A 8 -10.96 11.36 11.64
CA TRP A 8 -10.78 9.92 11.70
C TRP A 8 -9.40 9.58 12.28
N ALA A 9 -9.37 8.53 13.09
CA ALA A 9 -8.16 7.94 13.63
C ALA A 9 -8.23 6.42 13.50
N PRO A 10 -7.09 5.75 13.30
CA PRO A 10 -7.03 4.31 13.15
C PRO A 10 -7.35 3.58 14.46
N GLY A 11 -7.71 2.32 14.35
CA GLY A 11 -8.11 1.48 15.47
C GLY A 11 -8.41 0.05 15.08
N PHE A 12 -8.63 -0.81 16.06
CA PHE A 12 -8.87 -2.23 15.83
C PHE A 12 -10.09 -2.46 14.91
N GLY A 13 -9.90 -3.22 13.84
CA GLY A 13 -10.93 -3.52 12.84
C GLY A 13 -11.09 -2.45 11.75
N ALA A 14 -10.36 -1.33 11.83
CA ALA A 14 -10.38 -0.27 10.81
C ALA A 14 -9.36 -0.58 9.70
N ILE A 15 -9.70 -1.49 8.80
CA ILE A 15 -8.82 -1.91 7.70
C ILE A 15 -9.20 -1.15 6.43
N TYR A 16 -8.26 -0.38 5.90
CA TYR A 16 -8.38 0.39 4.68
C TYR A 16 -7.15 0.22 3.81
N THR A 17 -7.40 0.17 2.50
CA THR A 17 -6.38 0.31 1.47
C THR A 17 -6.41 1.74 0.95
N TRP A 18 -5.23 2.34 0.81
CA TRP A 18 -5.06 3.63 0.15
C TRP A 18 -3.84 3.63 -0.76
N PHE A 19 -3.69 4.69 -1.56
CA PHE A 19 -2.68 4.74 -2.60
C PHE A 19 -1.80 5.96 -2.44
N ALA A 20 -0.50 5.76 -2.65
CA ALA A 20 0.50 6.79 -2.47
C ALA A 20 1.41 6.89 -3.70
N MET A 21 1.83 8.09 -4.05
CA MET A 21 2.83 8.35 -5.08
C MET A 21 4.06 9.00 -4.44
N ASP A 22 5.24 8.47 -4.71
CA ASP A 22 6.49 9.06 -4.25
C ASP A 22 6.99 10.18 -5.17
N ARG A 23 8.11 10.83 -4.78
CA ARG A 23 8.68 11.95 -5.54
C ARG A 23 9.05 11.58 -6.98
N PRO A 24 9.61 10.38 -7.29
CA PRO A 24 9.81 9.94 -8.67
C PRO A 24 8.54 9.57 -9.46
N GLY A 25 7.35 9.57 -8.84
CA GLY A 25 6.09 9.27 -9.52
C GLY A 25 5.70 7.79 -9.53
N ARG A 26 6.27 6.98 -8.62
CA ARG A 26 5.97 5.55 -8.48
C ARG A 26 4.85 5.36 -7.46
N ILE A 27 3.96 4.41 -7.73
CA ILE A 27 2.77 4.19 -6.90
C ILE A 27 2.97 3.03 -5.91
N ALA A 28 2.49 3.23 -4.68
CA ALA A 28 2.38 2.22 -3.64
C ALA A 28 0.91 1.93 -3.30
N PHE A 29 0.62 0.65 -3.08
CA PHE A 29 -0.53 0.14 -2.37
C PHE A 29 -0.21 0.15 -0.86
N MET A 30 -1.00 0.88 -0.09
CA MET A 30 -0.80 1.09 1.34
C MET A 30 -1.93 0.39 2.10
N LEU A 31 -1.61 -0.64 2.87
CA LEU A 31 -2.56 -1.28 3.79
C LEU A 31 -2.35 -0.71 5.18
N ASN A 32 -3.34 -0.01 5.72
CA ASN A 32 -3.20 0.61 7.05
C ASN A 32 -3.12 -0.44 8.17
N ASN A 33 -3.66 -1.63 7.91
CA ASN A 33 -3.65 -2.79 8.79
C ASN A 33 -4.09 -2.45 10.23
N CYS A 34 -5.31 -1.94 10.36
CA CYS A 34 -5.95 -1.42 11.58
C CYS A 34 -5.37 -0.08 12.09
N PHE A 35 -4.05 0.02 12.24
CA PHE A 35 -3.43 1.06 13.07
C PHE A 35 -2.68 2.15 12.31
N GLY A 36 -2.49 1.99 11.00
CA GLY A 36 -1.87 3.01 10.16
C GLY A 36 -2.79 4.20 9.92
N ASP A 37 -2.22 5.40 10.02
CA ASP A 37 -2.88 6.65 9.68
C ASP A 37 -3.09 6.75 8.17
N LEU A 38 -4.15 7.44 7.78
CA LEU A 38 -4.40 7.87 6.41
C LEU A 38 -4.06 9.37 6.30
N PRO A 39 -3.48 9.82 5.18
CA PRO A 39 -3.23 11.24 4.95
C PRO A 39 -4.49 12.10 5.08
N GLU A 40 -4.40 13.21 5.82
CA GLU A 40 -5.50 14.17 5.99
C GLU A 40 -5.97 14.72 4.64
N ALA A 41 -5.05 14.87 3.68
CA ALA A 41 -5.36 15.27 2.31
C ALA A 41 -6.37 14.32 1.63
N LEU A 42 -6.31 13.01 1.89
CA LEU A 42 -7.31 12.06 1.43
C LEU A 42 -8.61 12.20 2.23
N LEU A 43 -8.52 12.30 3.56
CA LEU A 43 -9.67 12.41 4.45
C LEU A 43 -10.55 13.65 4.22
N ARG A 44 -10.02 14.66 3.51
CA ARG A 44 -10.75 15.87 3.09
C ARG A 44 -11.54 15.69 1.78
N ILE A 45 -11.39 14.57 1.08
CA ILE A 45 -12.16 14.28 -0.13
C ILE A 45 -13.57 13.85 0.27
N ASP A 46 -14.57 14.46 -0.37
CA ASP A 46 -15.96 14.06 -0.19
C ASP A 46 -16.15 12.60 -0.61
N ASN A 47 -16.68 11.79 0.32
CA ASN A 47 -16.92 10.37 0.11
C ASN A 47 -15.65 9.56 -0.25
N VAL A 48 -14.52 9.91 0.37
CA VAL A 48 -13.21 9.26 0.14
C VAL A 48 -13.24 7.74 0.23
N GLU A 49 -14.04 7.16 1.14
CA GLU A 49 -14.17 5.71 1.30
C GLU A 49 -14.62 5.02 0.00
N ALA A 50 -15.67 5.53 -0.65
CA ALA A 50 -16.13 4.98 -1.93
C ALA A 50 -15.09 5.16 -3.06
N LEU A 51 -14.30 6.24 -3.01
CA LEU A 51 -13.19 6.44 -3.94
C LEU A 51 -12.09 5.40 -3.73
N LEU A 52 -11.69 5.15 -2.48
CA LEU A 52 -10.67 4.16 -2.14
C LEU A 52 -11.14 2.73 -2.46
N ASP A 53 -12.43 2.43 -2.24
CA ASP A 53 -13.04 1.17 -2.64
C ASP A 53 -12.96 0.99 -4.16
N SER A 54 -13.41 1.99 -4.94
CA SER A 54 -13.34 1.96 -6.41
C SER A 54 -11.91 1.80 -6.93
N MET A 55 -10.92 2.43 -6.27
CA MET A 55 -9.51 2.25 -6.59
C MET A 55 -9.01 0.84 -6.30
N SER A 56 -9.42 0.27 -5.17
CA SER A 56 -9.05 -1.09 -4.77
C SER A 56 -9.63 -2.09 -5.77
N GLU A 57 -10.92 -2.00 -6.05
CA GLU A 57 -11.59 -2.82 -7.08
C GLU A 57 -10.95 -2.67 -8.46
N PHE A 58 -10.55 -1.45 -8.85
CA PHE A 58 -9.87 -1.22 -10.13
C PHE A 58 -8.52 -1.95 -10.19
N VAL A 59 -7.70 -1.83 -9.14
CA VAL A 59 -6.37 -2.46 -9.10
C VAL A 59 -6.45 -3.99 -9.08
N TRP A 60 -7.47 -4.55 -8.42
CA TRP A 60 -7.76 -5.99 -8.39
C TRP A 60 -8.52 -6.51 -9.63
N GLU A 61 -8.87 -5.63 -10.57
CA GLU A 61 -9.71 -5.94 -11.73
C GLU A 61 -11.08 -6.55 -11.38
N GLU A 62 -11.68 -6.02 -10.32
CA GLU A 62 -12.99 -6.36 -9.79
C GLU A 62 -14.01 -5.24 -9.98
N SER A 63 -13.57 -4.09 -10.53
CA SER A 63 -14.42 -2.93 -10.69
C SER A 63 -15.60 -3.19 -11.64
N PRO A 64 -16.83 -2.84 -11.23
CA PRO A 64 -17.99 -2.86 -12.13
C PRO A 64 -17.98 -1.68 -13.12
N ASP A 65 -17.27 -0.59 -12.79
CA ASP A 65 -17.28 0.67 -13.54
C ASP A 65 -16.15 0.76 -14.58
N TYR A 66 -15.06 0.00 -14.38
CA TYR A 66 -13.92 -0.03 -15.28
C TYR A 66 -13.75 -1.42 -15.91
N SER A 67 -13.79 -1.48 -17.24
CA SER A 67 -13.57 -2.72 -18.01
C SER A 67 -12.30 -2.71 -18.84
N THR A 68 -11.51 -1.65 -18.74
CA THR A 68 -10.23 -1.50 -19.46
C THR A 68 -9.14 -1.19 -18.45
N TYR A 69 -8.14 -2.07 -18.44
CA TYR A 69 -7.04 -2.03 -17.49
C TYR A 69 -5.72 -1.76 -18.24
N PRO A 70 -4.72 -1.18 -17.56
CA PRO A 70 -3.37 -1.09 -18.10
C PRO A 70 -2.85 -2.46 -18.52
N ALA A 71 -2.04 -2.49 -19.57
CA ALA A 71 -1.39 -3.73 -19.98
C ALA A 71 -0.46 -4.23 -18.87
N ASP A 72 -0.38 -5.56 -18.72
CA ASP A 72 0.53 -6.19 -17.78
C ASP A 72 1.95 -5.71 -18.00
N LYS A 73 2.56 -5.18 -16.94
CA LYS A 73 3.95 -4.72 -17.01
C LYS A 73 4.92 -5.88 -17.23
N GLY A 74 4.55 -7.11 -16.85
CA GLY A 74 5.40 -8.30 -16.97
C GLY A 74 6.74 -8.11 -16.25
N GLY A 75 6.67 -7.58 -15.03
CA GLY A 75 7.82 -7.39 -14.15
C GLY A 75 8.12 -8.64 -13.33
N ASP A 76 8.76 -8.41 -12.21
CA ASP A 76 8.97 -9.37 -11.11
C ASP A 76 8.95 -8.55 -9.81
N PHE A 77 9.21 -9.18 -8.68
CA PHE A 77 9.24 -8.53 -7.38
C PHE A 77 10.38 -9.01 -6.51
N THR A 78 10.71 -8.20 -5.50
CA THR A 78 11.49 -8.63 -4.35
C THR A 78 10.69 -8.40 -3.08
N VAL A 79 10.91 -9.22 -2.06
CA VAL A 79 10.44 -8.94 -0.70
C VAL A 79 11.50 -8.08 -0.03
N ASP A 80 11.13 -7.04 0.71
CA ASP A 80 12.06 -6.23 1.47
C ASP A 80 11.99 -6.58 2.97
N LEU A 81 11.00 -6.02 3.68
CA LEU A 81 10.66 -6.29 5.08
C LEU A 81 9.39 -7.13 5.14
N PHE A 82 9.10 -7.84 6.23
CA PHE A 82 7.84 -8.59 6.36
C PHE A 82 7.41 -8.73 7.82
N SER A 83 6.09 -8.86 8.03
CA SER A 83 5.51 -9.07 9.37
C SER A 83 6.08 -10.33 10.01
N ALA A 84 6.81 -10.16 11.12
CA ALA A 84 7.32 -11.28 11.91
C ALA A 84 6.17 -12.12 12.50
N TRP A 85 5.03 -11.49 12.80
CA TRP A 85 3.86 -12.17 13.34
C TRP A 85 3.13 -13.02 12.29
N ARG A 86 2.92 -12.48 11.07
CA ARG A 86 2.25 -13.19 9.97
C ARG A 86 3.08 -14.37 9.46
N PHE A 87 4.41 -14.24 9.47
CA PHE A 87 5.36 -15.25 9.00
C PHE A 87 6.09 -15.97 10.14
N ARG A 88 5.56 -15.96 11.37
CA ARG A 88 6.19 -16.52 12.56
C ARG A 88 6.58 -18.00 12.45
N ASP A 89 5.91 -18.75 11.58
CA ASP A 89 6.21 -20.16 11.35
C ASP A 89 7.50 -20.36 10.53
N ASN A 90 7.87 -19.38 9.70
CA ASN A 90 9.11 -19.41 8.92
C ASN A 90 9.53 -18.01 8.43
N LEU A 91 10.55 -17.45 9.08
CA LEU A 91 11.13 -16.13 8.78
C LEU A 91 12.22 -16.18 7.70
N ASN A 92 12.39 -17.30 7.00
CA ASN A 92 13.30 -17.37 5.86
C ASN A 92 12.72 -16.60 4.67
N LYS A 93 13.50 -15.63 4.18
CA LYS A 93 13.08 -14.75 3.08
C LYS A 93 12.82 -15.48 1.76
N GLU A 94 13.63 -16.49 1.42
CA GLU A 94 13.43 -17.30 0.21
C GLU A 94 12.14 -18.12 0.29
N TYR A 95 11.82 -18.66 1.47
CA TYR A 95 10.54 -19.33 1.71
C TYR A 95 9.35 -18.40 1.46
N ILE A 96 9.40 -17.15 1.96
CA ILE A 96 8.34 -16.16 1.77
C ILE A 96 8.19 -15.79 0.29
N ILE A 97 9.30 -15.59 -0.42
CA ILE A 97 9.29 -15.34 -1.87
C ILE A 97 8.64 -16.50 -2.62
N ASN A 98 9.01 -17.74 -2.31
CA ASN A 98 8.43 -18.93 -2.94
C ASN A 98 6.94 -19.07 -2.62
N LYS A 99 6.52 -18.76 -1.39
CA LYS A 99 5.11 -18.72 -1.00
C LYS A 99 4.31 -17.74 -1.85
N LEU A 100 4.78 -16.50 -2.00
CA LEU A 100 4.15 -15.47 -2.83
C LEU A 100 4.08 -15.88 -4.31
N LYS A 101 5.13 -16.54 -4.84
CA LYS A 101 5.13 -17.07 -6.21
C LYS A 101 4.12 -18.20 -6.40
N ASN A 102 3.98 -19.08 -5.42
CA ASN A 102 2.97 -20.14 -5.46
C ASN A 102 1.55 -19.56 -5.38
N GLU A 103 1.31 -18.61 -4.47
CA GLU A 103 0.03 -17.90 -4.35
C GLU A 103 -0.35 -17.20 -5.67
N TRP A 104 0.61 -16.60 -6.37
CA TRP A 104 0.40 -16.05 -7.71
C TRP A 104 0.07 -17.11 -8.76
N SER A 105 0.76 -18.25 -8.75
CA SER A 105 0.44 -19.36 -9.67
C SER A 105 -0.95 -19.93 -9.44
N GLU A 106 -1.46 -19.91 -8.20
CA GLU A 106 -2.76 -20.47 -7.82
C GLU A 106 -3.90 -19.47 -7.98
N SER A 107 -3.71 -18.22 -7.54
CA SER A 107 -4.74 -17.19 -7.46
C SER A 107 -4.66 -16.14 -8.56
N GLY A 108 -3.59 -16.15 -9.35
CA GLY A 108 -3.38 -15.24 -10.48
C GLY A 108 -3.51 -13.79 -10.05
N LYS A 109 -4.50 -13.10 -10.62
CA LYS A 109 -4.72 -11.66 -10.40
C LYS A 109 -5.02 -11.27 -8.94
N TYR A 110 -5.51 -12.20 -8.12
CA TYR A 110 -5.91 -11.96 -6.74
C TYR A 110 -4.78 -12.17 -5.72
N SER A 111 -3.52 -12.28 -6.16
CA SER A 111 -2.37 -12.39 -5.26
C SER A 111 -1.67 -11.05 -5.05
N ASP A 112 -1.10 -10.84 -3.87
CA ASP A 112 -0.27 -9.64 -3.59
C ASP A 112 0.89 -9.53 -4.58
N ALA A 113 1.48 -10.65 -4.98
CA ALA A 113 2.58 -10.65 -5.96
C ALA A 113 2.12 -10.11 -7.33
N ASN A 114 0.86 -10.30 -7.73
CA ASN A 114 0.33 -9.74 -8.98
C ASN A 114 0.37 -8.20 -8.98
N LEU A 115 0.08 -7.57 -7.84
CA LEU A 115 0.18 -6.11 -7.71
C LEU A 115 1.58 -5.59 -8.04
N ALA A 116 2.62 -6.34 -7.66
CA ALA A 116 3.99 -5.97 -7.99
C ALA A 116 4.39 -6.37 -9.42
N ILE A 117 4.09 -7.60 -9.84
CA ILE A 117 4.53 -8.16 -11.13
C ILE A 117 3.85 -7.46 -12.31
N ASN A 118 2.52 -7.38 -12.28
CA ASN A 118 1.72 -6.94 -13.43
C ASN A 118 1.25 -5.50 -13.29
N LYS A 119 0.99 -5.03 -12.06
CA LYS A 119 0.57 -3.63 -11.82
C LYS A 119 1.73 -2.69 -11.50
N GLY A 120 2.87 -3.22 -11.05
CA GLY A 120 4.06 -2.43 -10.74
C GLY A 120 3.94 -1.58 -9.48
N LEU A 121 3.10 -1.99 -8.53
CA LEU A 121 2.87 -1.30 -7.28
C LEU A 121 3.86 -1.77 -6.21
N PHE A 122 4.41 -0.82 -5.46
CA PHE A 122 4.98 -1.13 -4.15
C PHE A 122 3.87 -1.57 -3.20
N ILE A 123 4.20 -2.39 -2.20
CA ILE A 123 3.26 -2.74 -1.13
C ILE A 123 3.86 -2.31 0.19
N TYR A 124 3.13 -1.48 0.93
CA TYR A 124 3.45 -1.13 2.31
C TYR A 124 2.33 -1.61 3.22
N TRP A 125 2.70 -2.18 4.37
CA TRP A 125 1.77 -2.60 5.41
C TRP A 125 2.03 -1.82 6.69
N GLY A 126 0.95 -1.41 7.35
CA GLY A 126 1.00 -0.92 8.72
C GLY A 126 1.40 -2.05 9.68
N VAL A 127 2.29 -1.74 10.62
CA VAL A 127 2.59 -2.64 11.74
C VAL A 127 1.34 -2.80 12.60
N GLU A 128 0.92 -4.04 12.83
CA GLU A 128 -0.28 -4.38 13.61
C GLU A 128 0.09 -5.15 14.87
N GLY A 129 -0.78 -5.15 15.88
CA GLY A 129 -0.69 -6.08 17.00
C GLY A 129 -1.71 -5.75 18.07
N SER A 130 -1.81 -6.61 19.08
CA SER A 130 -2.56 -6.33 20.30
C SER A 130 -1.73 -5.55 21.32
N SER A 131 -0.40 -5.56 21.18
CA SER A 131 0.54 -4.86 22.04
C SER A 131 1.83 -4.48 21.28
N PRO A 132 2.55 -3.41 21.67
CA PRO A 132 3.82 -3.04 21.07
C PRO A 132 4.83 -4.20 21.03
N GLY A 133 5.49 -4.38 19.88
CA GLY A 133 6.50 -5.41 19.66
C GLY A 133 5.97 -6.83 19.40
N GLN A 134 4.66 -7.05 19.40
CA GLN A 134 4.08 -8.34 19.03
C GLN A 134 4.31 -8.66 17.54
N ASP A 135 4.09 -7.67 16.68
CA ASP A 135 4.58 -7.68 15.30
C ASP A 135 5.66 -6.61 15.14
N TYR A 136 6.51 -6.83 14.15
CA TYR A 136 7.56 -5.93 13.74
C TYR A 136 8.02 -6.31 12.32
N PRO A 137 8.54 -5.36 11.53
CA PRO A 137 9.10 -5.66 10.23
C PRO A 137 10.42 -6.41 10.36
N PHE A 138 10.40 -7.72 10.13
CA PHE A 138 11.60 -8.55 10.14
C PHE A 138 12.59 -8.07 9.06
N GLY A 139 13.87 -7.96 9.44
CA GLY A 139 14.93 -7.42 8.59
C GLY A 139 15.14 -5.90 8.69
N TYR A 140 14.45 -5.23 9.61
CA TYR A 140 14.70 -3.85 9.99
C TYR A 140 15.39 -3.80 11.37
N GLU A 141 16.49 -3.04 11.46
CA GLU A 141 17.28 -2.92 12.70
C GLU A 141 16.85 -1.72 13.56
N GLY A 142 16.07 -0.80 12.99
CA GLY A 142 15.55 0.37 13.70
C GLY A 142 14.32 0.05 14.54
N GLU A 143 13.96 1.00 15.39
CA GLU A 143 12.72 0.92 16.16
C GLU A 143 11.50 1.15 15.24
N THR A 144 10.40 0.49 15.58
CA THR A 144 9.10 0.69 14.94
C THR A 144 8.02 0.68 16.00
N LYS A 145 6.90 1.34 15.69
CA LYS A 145 5.68 1.33 16.50
C LYS A 145 4.50 0.85 15.67
N MET A 146 3.43 0.50 16.37
CA MET A 146 2.16 0.13 15.76
C MET A 146 1.65 1.28 14.86
N GLY A 147 1.19 0.94 13.67
CA GLY A 147 0.79 1.89 12.63
C GLY A 147 1.90 2.34 11.68
N ASP A 148 3.19 2.20 12.03
CA ASP A 148 4.26 2.51 11.09
C ASP A 148 4.12 1.67 9.82
N TYR A 149 4.34 2.26 8.65
CA TYR A 149 4.24 1.53 7.39
C TYR A 149 5.60 0.99 6.98
N PHE A 150 5.73 -0.32 6.76
CA PHE A 150 6.95 -0.93 6.22
C PHE A 150 6.77 -1.41 4.79
N ARG A 151 7.81 -1.27 3.97
CA ARG A 151 7.86 -1.71 2.57
C ARG A 151 7.96 -3.23 2.52
N TYR A 152 6.87 -3.89 2.16
CA TYR A 152 6.81 -5.34 2.04
C TYR A 152 7.33 -5.83 0.69
N ILE A 153 6.71 -5.41 -0.40
CA ILE A 153 7.04 -5.85 -1.76
C ILE A 153 7.54 -4.67 -2.59
N VAL A 154 8.63 -4.91 -3.33
CA VAL A 154 9.24 -3.96 -4.27
C VAL A 154 9.12 -4.52 -5.68
N PRO A 155 8.40 -3.84 -6.60
CA PRO A 155 8.30 -4.25 -7.99
C PRO A 155 9.59 -3.92 -8.77
N THR A 156 9.86 -4.65 -9.85
CA THR A 156 10.99 -4.35 -10.76
C THR A 156 10.61 -3.42 -11.92
N LYS A 157 9.30 -3.27 -12.18
CA LYS A 157 8.71 -2.31 -13.12
C LYS A 157 7.64 -1.51 -12.39
N PHE A 158 7.58 -0.21 -12.61
CA PHE A 158 6.81 0.68 -11.75
C PHE A 158 5.50 1.14 -12.41
N ALA A 159 4.46 1.23 -11.59
CA ALA A 159 3.25 1.97 -11.93
C ALA A 159 3.49 3.47 -11.75
N SER A 160 2.79 4.27 -12.56
CA SER A 160 2.69 5.71 -12.44
C SER A 160 1.23 6.14 -12.39
N ILE A 161 1.00 7.44 -12.28
CA ILE A 161 -0.33 8.04 -12.32
C ILE A 161 -1.13 7.67 -13.59
N ASP A 162 -0.44 7.40 -14.70
CA ASP A 162 -1.07 7.09 -15.97
C ASP A 162 -1.67 5.69 -16.04
N ASP A 163 -1.29 4.81 -15.10
CA ASP A 163 -1.92 3.49 -14.95
C ASP A 163 -3.30 3.58 -14.26
N PHE A 164 -3.70 4.77 -13.78
CA PHE A 164 -5.01 4.99 -13.15
C PHE A 164 -5.94 5.82 -14.06
N PRO A 165 -7.24 5.47 -14.13
CA PRO A 165 -8.26 6.27 -14.80
C PRO A 165 -8.30 7.69 -14.22
N PRO A 166 -8.49 8.75 -15.04
CA PRO A 166 -8.49 10.13 -14.56
C PRO A 166 -9.38 10.40 -13.36
N ALA A 167 -10.56 9.77 -13.31
CA ALA A 167 -11.52 9.92 -12.22
C ALA A 167 -11.05 9.33 -10.87
N LEU A 168 -10.10 8.39 -10.89
CA LEU A 168 -9.55 7.76 -9.67
C LEU A 168 -8.29 8.46 -9.16
N ARG A 169 -7.63 9.27 -9.99
CA ARG A 169 -6.31 9.84 -9.68
C ARG A 169 -6.31 10.70 -8.42
N SER A 170 -7.41 11.40 -8.12
CA SER A 170 -7.52 12.21 -6.91
C SER A 170 -7.49 11.40 -5.61
N GLY A 171 -7.63 10.07 -5.65
CA GLY A 171 -7.47 9.20 -4.49
C GLY A 171 -6.03 8.78 -4.21
N ILE A 172 -5.05 9.32 -4.94
CA ILE A 172 -3.63 9.05 -4.75
C ILE A 172 -3.00 10.19 -3.95
N ALA A 173 -2.49 9.88 -2.75
CA ALA A 173 -1.76 10.83 -1.93
C ALA A 173 -0.33 11.01 -2.48
N VAL A 174 0.21 12.22 -2.50
CA VAL A 174 1.45 12.56 -3.20
C VAL A 174 2.52 13.04 -2.23
N SER A 175 3.69 12.41 -2.30
CA SER A 175 4.88 12.84 -1.59
C SER A 175 5.81 13.65 -2.49
N ARG A 176 6.43 14.68 -1.91
CA ARG A 176 7.52 15.44 -2.54
C ARG A 176 8.90 15.06 -2.00
N THR A 177 8.95 14.25 -0.95
CA THR A 177 10.18 13.96 -0.19
C THR A 177 10.55 12.49 -0.25
N LEU A 178 9.56 11.59 -0.17
CA LEU A 178 9.80 10.15 -0.14
C LEU A 178 10.30 9.62 -1.48
N ASP A 179 11.12 8.59 -1.40
CA ASP A 179 11.60 7.74 -2.47
C ASP A 179 11.36 6.28 -2.08
N PHE A 180 10.36 5.64 -2.68
CA PHE A 180 9.99 4.26 -2.33
C PHE A 180 11.07 3.22 -2.64
N MET A 181 12.20 3.56 -3.26
CA MET A 181 13.37 2.67 -3.37
C MET A 181 14.34 2.83 -2.19
N VAL A 182 14.25 3.93 -1.44
CA VAL A 182 15.10 4.22 -0.27
C VAL A 182 14.33 4.08 1.04
N ASP A 183 13.12 4.64 1.13
CA ASP A 183 12.36 4.77 2.37
C ASP A 183 11.58 3.49 2.69
N ARG A 184 12.19 2.65 3.54
CA ARG A 184 11.68 1.30 3.87
C ARG A 184 10.62 1.29 4.95
N VAL A 185 10.65 2.26 5.86
CA VAL A 185 9.72 2.39 6.98
C VAL A 185 9.29 3.85 7.10
N LEU A 186 7.98 4.08 7.21
CA LEU A 186 7.38 5.39 7.35
C LEU A 186 6.75 5.50 8.75
N ASP A 187 7.23 6.48 9.51
CA ASP A 187 6.70 6.86 10.82
C ASP A 187 5.24 7.29 10.71
N ASN A 188 4.36 6.61 11.46
CA ASN A 188 2.92 6.86 11.44
C ASN A 188 2.56 8.31 11.77
N ASP A 189 3.27 8.94 12.70
CA ASP A 189 2.96 10.30 13.16
C ASP A 189 3.30 11.36 12.09
N LYS A 190 3.99 10.96 11.02
CA LYS A 190 4.46 11.83 9.93
C LYS A 190 3.73 11.59 8.62
N ILE A 191 2.66 10.79 8.59
CA ILE A 191 1.93 10.48 7.36
C ILE A 191 1.44 11.75 6.66
N ASN A 192 0.97 12.75 7.41
CA ASN A 192 0.56 14.04 6.86
C ASN A 192 1.73 14.88 6.30
N ASP A 193 2.91 14.76 6.91
CA ASP A 193 4.12 15.45 6.43
C ASP A 193 4.66 14.79 5.15
N TYR A 194 4.60 13.46 5.09
CA TYR A 194 5.01 12.68 3.93
C TYR A 194 4.08 12.86 2.74
N PHE A 195 2.77 12.96 2.98
CA PHE A 195 1.73 13.03 1.96
C PHE A 195 0.78 14.23 2.19
N PRO A 196 1.25 15.47 2.02
CA PRO A 196 0.49 16.67 2.38
C PRO A 196 -0.64 17.01 1.38
N ALA A 197 -0.71 16.32 0.24
CA ALA A 197 -1.68 16.58 -0.82
C ALA A 197 -2.07 15.29 -1.53
N VAL A 198 -3.15 15.35 -2.29
CA VAL A 198 -3.53 14.32 -3.27
C VAL A 198 -3.19 14.79 -4.68
N PHE A 199 -3.15 13.86 -5.63
CA PHE A 199 -2.88 14.21 -7.01
C PHE A 199 -4.01 15.10 -7.55
N SER A 200 -3.61 16.25 -8.10
CA SER A 200 -4.46 17.10 -8.91
C SER A 200 -3.84 17.19 -10.30
N PRO A 201 -4.61 17.00 -11.39
CA PRO A 201 -4.13 17.40 -12.70
C PRO A 201 -3.86 18.91 -12.70
N ASP A 202 -2.81 19.32 -13.40
CA ASP A 202 -2.53 20.72 -13.72
C ASP A 202 -3.54 21.29 -14.72
#